data_AF-A0A815F7F8-F1
#
_entry.id   AF-A0A815F7F8-F1
#
_cell.length_a   1.000
_cell.length_b   1.000
_cell.length_c   1.000
_cell.angle_alpha   90.00
_cell.angle_beta   90.00
_cell.angle_gamma   90.00
#
_symmetry.space_group_name_H-M   'P 1'
#
loop_
_entity.id
_entity.type
_entity.pdbx_description
1 polymer ?
#
loop_
_entity_poly.entity_id
_entity_poly.type
_entity_poly.pdbx_seq_one_letter_code
_entity_poly.pdbx_strand_id
1 'polypeptide(L)'
;MKSKDTQEPVLRLHKEGLNENEIHEHLRGTVSRATIYSWVKSINRSGTIDLTSPKGRPRIIHTKTLTQKVTQRLSRKKKASSRILAKEMKVSHTTMRRIIKEDLGLKPYVKRVAPKLTEQHKIKRRSFGIWVRKNIRQSMKEKILFSDEKYFDIDGI
;
A
#
# COMPACT_ATOMS: atom_id res chain seq x y z
N MET A 1 29.29 8.12 -6.06
CA MET A 1 29.72 9.01 -4.96
C MET A 1 28.48 9.49 -4.22
N LYS A 2 28.49 9.41 -2.89
CA LYS A 2 27.35 9.79 -2.06
C LYS A 2 27.10 11.27 -2.24
N SER A 3 25.95 11.61 -2.81
CA SER A 3 25.57 12.98 -3.18
C SER A 3 25.79 14.00 -2.06
N LYS A 4 25.61 13.59 -0.79
CA LYS A 4 25.73 14.48 0.38
C LYS A 4 27.16 14.97 0.63
N ASP A 5 28.16 14.10 0.52
CA ASP A 5 29.56 14.43 0.85
C ASP A 5 30.13 15.51 -0.08
N THR A 6 29.64 15.58 -1.33
CA THR A 6 30.01 16.62 -2.31
C THR A 6 29.12 17.86 -2.26
N GLN A 7 27.91 17.75 -1.70
CA GLN A 7 26.95 18.86 -1.60
C GLN A 7 27.27 19.80 -0.45
N GLU A 8 27.69 19.24 0.68
CA GLU A 8 27.95 19.99 1.91
C GLU A 8 29.09 21.03 1.73
N PRO A 9 30.21 20.72 1.05
CA PRO A 9 31.23 21.71 0.72
C PRO A 9 30.70 22.82 -0.20
N VAL A 10 29.92 22.49 -1.24
CA VAL A 10 29.35 23.50 -2.16
C VAL A 10 28.40 24.44 -1.41
N LEU A 11 27.53 23.90 -0.57
CA LEU A 11 26.62 24.68 0.28
C LEU A 11 27.38 25.59 1.26
N ARG A 12 28.47 25.08 1.84
CA ARG A 12 29.31 25.85 2.77
C ARG A 12 29.99 27.01 2.07
N LEU A 13 30.70 26.75 0.97
CA LEU A 13 31.42 27.76 0.20
C LEU A 13 30.47 28.82 -0.38
N HIS A 14 29.27 28.41 -0.82
CA HIS A 14 28.25 29.35 -1.27
C HIS A 14 27.72 30.24 -0.13
N LYS A 15 27.57 29.70 1.09
CA LYS A 15 27.20 30.50 2.28
C LYS A 15 28.30 31.47 2.72
N GLU A 16 29.55 31.12 2.48
CA GLU A 16 30.72 31.97 2.71
C GLU A 16 30.84 33.11 1.68
N GLY A 17 29.98 33.13 0.65
CA GLY A 17 29.87 34.21 -0.32
C GLY A 17 30.79 34.08 -1.54
N LEU A 18 31.42 32.91 -1.72
CA LEU A 18 32.29 32.64 -2.87
C LEU A 18 31.50 32.54 -4.17
N ASN A 19 32.11 32.99 -5.26
CA ASN A 19 31.53 32.96 -6.60
C ASN A 19 31.61 31.56 -7.22
N GLU A 20 30.78 31.22 -8.22
CA GLU A 20 30.69 29.85 -8.73
C GLU A 20 32.00 29.33 -9.33
N ASN A 21 32.81 30.23 -9.90
CA ASN A 21 34.14 29.90 -10.42
C ASN A 21 35.14 29.58 -9.30
N GLU A 22 35.07 30.30 -8.18
CA GLU A 22 35.94 30.07 -7.02
C GLU A 22 35.57 28.75 -6.35
N ILE A 23 34.27 28.47 -6.20
CA ILE A 23 33.76 27.18 -5.71
C ILE A 23 34.26 26.03 -6.61
N HIS A 24 34.27 26.23 -7.93
CA HIS A 24 34.80 25.23 -8.86
C HIS A 24 36.30 25.01 -8.72
N GLU A 25 37.11 26.06 -8.58
CA GLU A 25 38.55 25.91 -8.35
C GLU A 25 38.85 25.21 -7.02
N HIS A 26 38.09 25.52 -5.95
CA HIS A 26 38.20 24.83 -4.67
C HIS A 26 37.84 23.35 -4.73
N LEU A 27 36.90 22.96 -5.62
CA LEU A 27 36.39 21.59 -5.74
C LEU A 27 36.82 20.92 -7.05
N ARG A 28 37.90 21.42 -7.66
CA ARG A 28 38.39 20.99 -8.96
C ARG A 28 38.73 19.50 -8.95
N GLY A 29 38.28 18.78 -9.97
CA GLY A 29 38.42 17.31 -10.07
C GLY A 29 37.39 16.51 -9.26
N THR A 30 36.62 17.16 -8.38
CA THR A 30 35.57 16.50 -7.58
C THR A 30 34.18 16.69 -8.18
N VAL A 31 33.85 17.91 -8.59
CA VAL A 31 32.52 18.29 -9.12
C VAL A 31 32.69 19.08 -10.42
N SER A 32 31.88 18.77 -11.44
CA SER A 32 31.94 19.51 -12.70
C SER A 32 31.39 20.94 -12.55
N ARG A 33 31.95 21.89 -13.30
CA ARG A 33 31.48 23.28 -13.32
C ARG A 33 29.99 23.42 -13.63
N ALA A 34 29.46 22.60 -14.55
CA ALA A 34 28.04 22.58 -14.90
C ALA A 34 27.14 22.15 -13.73
N THR A 35 27.60 21.17 -12.93
CA THR A 35 26.90 20.72 -11.73
C THR A 35 26.87 21.83 -10.67
N ILE A 36 28.01 22.52 -10.44
CA ILE A 36 28.10 23.63 -9.47
C ILE A 36 27.13 24.74 -9.85
N TYR A 37 27.12 25.15 -11.12
CA TYR A 37 26.20 26.18 -11.61
C TYR A 37 24.72 25.78 -11.41
N SER A 38 24.37 24.52 -11.73
CA SER A 38 23.01 24.00 -11.50
C SER A 38 22.64 23.97 -10.02
N TRP A 39 23.59 23.64 -9.14
CA TRP A 39 23.37 23.57 -7.69
C TRP A 39 23.24 24.95 -7.07
N VAL A 40 24.12 25.89 -7.40
CA VAL A 40 24.03 27.29 -6.96
C VAL A 40 22.70 27.90 -7.40
N LYS A 41 22.28 27.67 -8.66
CA LYS A 41 20.97 28.09 -9.15
C LYS A 41 19.81 27.49 -8.34
N SER A 42 19.93 26.23 -7.92
CA SER A 42 18.94 25.58 -7.05
C SER A 42 18.95 26.16 -5.62
N ILE A 43 20.13 26.42 -5.06
CA ILE A 43 20.29 27.03 -3.73
C ILE A 43 19.65 28.43 -3.72
N ASN A 44 19.89 29.24 -4.75
CA ASN A 44 19.29 30.56 -4.86
C ASN A 44 17.76 30.53 -5.00
N ARG A 45 17.21 29.47 -5.60
CA ARG A 45 15.76 29.32 -5.79
C ARG A 45 15.04 28.76 -4.55
N SER A 46 15.61 27.77 -3.89
CA SER A 46 14.94 26.96 -2.85
C SER A 46 15.70 26.82 -1.54
N GLY A 47 16.84 27.49 -1.39
CA GLY A 47 17.72 27.40 -0.22
C GLY A 47 18.47 26.06 -0.07
N THR A 48 18.23 25.12 -0.98
CA THR A 48 18.77 23.77 -0.95
C THR A 48 19.10 23.28 -2.36
N ILE A 49 20.00 22.30 -2.43
CA ILE A 49 20.36 21.63 -3.69
C ILE A 49 19.26 20.60 -4.00
N ASP A 50 18.42 20.92 -4.98
CA ASP A 50 17.35 20.06 -5.46
C ASP A 50 17.90 19.09 -6.51
N LEU A 51 17.99 17.81 -6.14
CA LEU A 51 18.30 16.71 -7.04
C LEU A 51 17.07 15.85 -7.34
N THR A 52 15.87 16.36 -7.02
CA THR A 52 14.65 15.62 -7.27
C THR A 52 14.57 15.36 -8.77
N SER A 53 14.50 14.08 -9.12
CA SER A 53 14.32 13.69 -10.51
C SER A 53 13.05 14.37 -11.06
N PRO A 54 13.06 14.84 -12.31
CA PRO A 54 11.88 15.42 -12.92
C PRO A 54 10.67 14.52 -12.73
N LYS A 55 9.50 15.12 -12.48
CA LYS A 55 8.25 14.36 -12.39
C LYS A 55 8.11 13.55 -13.68
N GLY A 56 8.04 12.22 -13.55
CA GLY A 56 7.87 11.33 -14.68
C GLY A 56 6.58 11.58 -15.45
N ARG A 57 6.38 10.83 -16.55
CA ARG A 57 5.20 10.99 -17.42
C ARG A 57 3.89 10.94 -16.62
N PRO A 58 2.97 11.90 -16.81
CA PRO A 58 1.70 11.91 -16.10
C PRO A 58 0.86 10.67 -16.45
N ARG A 59 0.20 10.11 -15.44
CA ARG A 59 -0.68 8.94 -15.61
C ARG A 59 -2.04 9.40 -16.14
N ILE A 60 -2.34 9.09 -17.40
CA ILE A 60 -3.58 9.50 -18.08
C ILE A 60 -4.78 8.63 -17.68
N ILE A 61 -4.59 7.31 -17.66
CA ILE A 61 -5.69 6.34 -17.46
C ILE A 61 -5.87 6.03 -15.95
N HIS A 62 -4.77 6.00 -15.21
CA HIS A 62 -4.73 5.63 -13.80
C HIS A 62 -4.89 6.88 -12.91
N THR A 63 -6.12 7.39 -12.85
CA THR A 63 -6.49 8.63 -12.16
C THR A 63 -7.21 8.36 -10.84
N LYS A 64 -7.10 9.31 -9.90
CA LYS A 64 -7.80 9.24 -8.59
C LYS A 64 -9.32 9.08 -8.75
N THR A 65 -9.90 9.71 -9.77
CA THR A 65 -11.34 9.63 -10.07
C THR A 65 -11.74 8.21 -10.48
N LEU A 66 -10.92 7.52 -11.28
CA LEU A 66 -11.15 6.12 -11.62
C LEU A 66 -11.04 5.24 -10.36
N THR A 67 -10.02 5.44 -9.53
CA THR A 67 -9.86 4.71 -8.27
C THR A 67 -11.09 4.85 -7.37
N GLN A 68 -11.63 6.07 -7.20
CA GLN A 68 -12.87 6.32 -6.45
C GLN A 68 -14.09 5.59 -7.04
N LYS A 69 -14.25 5.60 -8.37
CA LYS A 69 -15.34 4.86 -9.04
C LYS A 69 -15.24 3.35 -8.79
N VAL A 70 -14.03 2.79 -8.87
CA VAL A 70 -13.78 1.37 -8.58
C VAL A 70 -14.11 1.06 -7.11
N THR A 71 -13.70 1.91 -6.17
CA THR A 71 -14.02 1.75 -4.74
C THR A 71 -15.54 1.74 -4.51
N GLN A 72 -16.26 2.69 -5.09
CA GLN A 72 -17.72 2.77 -4.96
C GLN A 72 -18.39 1.53 -5.55
N ARG A 73 -17.92 1.06 -6.71
CA ARG A 73 -18.42 -0.15 -7.38
C ARG A 73 -18.19 -1.41 -6.56
N LEU A 74 -17.02 -1.54 -5.92
CA LEU A 74 -16.69 -2.65 -5.03
C LEU A 74 -17.49 -2.62 -3.73
N SER A 75 -17.74 -1.43 -3.17
CA SER A 75 -18.59 -1.25 -1.99
C SER A 75 -20.01 -1.76 -2.24
N ARG A 76 -20.61 -1.39 -3.40
CA ARG A 76 -21.95 -1.84 -3.80
C ARG A 76 -22.03 -3.35 -4.03
N LYS A 77 -21.05 -3.94 -4.73
CA LYS A 77 -21.01 -5.38 -5.02
C LYS A 77 -19.59 -5.90 -4.86
N LYS A 78 -19.33 -6.47 -3.67
CA LYS A 78 -18.03 -7.00 -3.23
C LYS A 78 -17.54 -8.20 -4.05
N LYS A 79 -18.42 -8.85 -4.83
CA LYS A 79 -18.09 -10.00 -5.68
C LYS A 79 -17.93 -9.53 -7.13
N ALA A 80 -16.71 -9.15 -7.50
CA ALA A 80 -16.38 -8.79 -8.89
C ALA A 80 -14.97 -9.25 -9.26
N SER A 81 -14.84 -9.82 -10.46
CA SER A 81 -13.53 -10.11 -11.05
C SER A 81 -12.90 -8.83 -11.59
N SER A 82 -11.58 -8.73 -11.54
CA SER A 82 -10.83 -7.63 -12.15
C SER A 82 -11.10 -7.50 -13.66
N ARG A 83 -11.37 -8.61 -14.35
CA ARG A 83 -11.75 -8.59 -15.78
C ARG A 83 -13.12 -7.94 -16.02
N ILE A 84 -14.08 -8.23 -15.15
CA ILE A 84 -15.44 -7.67 -15.23
C ILE A 84 -15.38 -6.17 -14.94
N LEU A 85 -14.66 -5.77 -13.88
CA LEU A 85 -14.49 -4.36 -13.54
C LEU A 85 -13.78 -3.58 -14.66
N ALA A 86 -12.77 -4.18 -15.30
CA ALA A 86 -12.07 -3.58 -16.42
C ALA A 86 -13.01 -3.33 -17.61
N LYS A 87 -13.88 -4.30 -17.95
CA LYS A 87 -14.89 -4.17 -19.00
C LYS A 87 -15.93 -3.10 -18.67
N GLU A 88 -16.45 -3.09 -17.45
CA GLU A 88 -17.41 -2.09 -16.97
C GLU A 88 -16.84 -0.66 -17.05
N MET A 89 -15.58 -0.49 -16.66
CA MET A 89 -14.91 0.82 -16.61
C MET A 89 -14.16 1.19 -17.90
N LYS A 90 -14.24 0.35 -18.95
CA LYS A 90 -13.56 0.54 -20.24
C LYS A 90 -12.05 0.79 -20.12
N VAL A 91 -11.37 0.03 -19.25
CA VAL A 91 -9.91 0.10 -19.06
C VAL A 91 -9.25 -1.25 -19.27
N SER A 92 -7.93 -1.25 -19.47
CA SER A 92 -7.18 -2.51 -19.58
C SER A 92 -7.25 -3.32 -18.28
N HIS A 93 -7.18 -4.64 -18.40
CA HIS A 93 -7.11 -5.55 -17.25
C HIS A 93 -5.92 -5.25 -16.35
N THR A 94 -4.76 -4.92 -16.94
CA THR A 94 -3.53 -4.57 -16.23
C THR A 94 -3.71 -3.31 -15.38
N THR A 95 -4.35 -2.27 -15.94
CA THR A 95 -4.66 -1.04 -15.20
C THR A 95 -5.57 -1.33 -14.03
N MET A 96 -6.65 -2.09 -14.24
CA MET A 96 -7.58 -2.46 -13.17
C MET A 96 -6.89 -3.28 -12.07
N ARG A 97 -5.99 -4.20 -12.45
CA ARG A 97 -5.20 -4.98 -11.49
C ARG A 97 -4.30 -4.09 -10.63
N ARG A 98 -3.62 -3.11 -11.24
CA ARG A 98 -2.78 -2.14 -10.49
C ARG A 98 -3.61 -1.32 -9.54
N ILE A 99 -4.76 -0.79 -9.97
CA ILE A 99 -5.67 -0.04 -9.09
C ILE A 99 -6.11 -0.90 -7.89
N ILE A 100 -6.53 -2.14 -8.12
CA ILE A 100 -6.99 -3.01 -7.03
C ILE A 100 -5.85 -3.36 -6.06
N LYS A 101 -4.66 -3.68 -6.58
CA LYS A 101 -3.54 -4.19 -5.77
C LYS A 101 -2.69 -3.08 -5.14
N GLU A 102 -2.34 -2.06 -5.90
CA GLU A 102 -1.39 -1.00 -5.52
C GLU A 102 -2.12 0.17 -4.87
N ASP A 103 -3.18 0.70 -5.50
CA ASP A 103 -3.89 1.87 -4.95
C ASP A 103 -4.83 1.52 -3.80
N LEU A 104 -5.62 0.44 -3.96
CA LEU A 104 -6.61 0.03 -2.96
C LEU A 104 -6.06 -0.96 -1.95
N GLY A 105 -4.88 -1.55 -2.19
CA GLY A 105 -4.26 -2.53 -1.29
C GLY A 105 -5.08 -3.81 -1.10
N LEU A 106 -6.03 -4.11 -2.01
CA LEU A 106 -6.96 -5.22 -1.83
C LEU A 106 -6.35 -6.55 -2.26
N LYS A 107 -6.66 -7.59 -1.50
CA LYS A 107 -6.30 -8.98 -1.80
C LYS A 107 -7.56 -9.80 -2.13
N PRO A 108 -7.47 -10.76 -3.05
CA PRO A 108 -8.59 -11.66 -3.31
C PRO A 108 -8.87 -12.49 -2.04
N TYR A 109 -10.13 -12.49 -1.60
CA TYR A 109 -10.56 -13.34 -0.50
C TYR A 109 -11.06 -14.68 -1.04
N VAL A 110 -10.47 -15.78 -0.56
CA VAL A 110 -10.94 -17.13 -0.86
C VAL A 110 -12.09 -17.46 0.08
N LYS A 111 -13.27 -17.74 -0.49
CA LYS A 111 -14.43 -18.14 0.30
C LYS A 111 -14.23 -19.55 0.83
N ARG A 112 -14.43 -19.76 2.12
CA ARG A 112 -14.56 -21.10 2.70
C ARG A 112 -15.97 -21.61 2.47
N VAL A 113 -16.10 -22.88 2.12
CA VAL A 113 -17.40 -23.55 2.07
C VAL A 113 -17.88 -23.71 3.52
N ALA A 114 -19.10 -23.27 3.78
CA ALA A 114 -19.73 -23.42 5.08
C ALA A 114 -21.18 -23.89 4.87
N PRO A 115 -21.72 -24.72 5.78
CA PRO A 115 -23.13 -25.13 5.71
C PRO A 115 -24.07 -23.91 5.70
N LYS A 116 -25.12 -23.99 4.88
CA LYS A 116 -26.14 -22.93 4.80
C LYS A 116 -26.91 -22.86 6.13
N LEU A 117 -26.92 -21.69 6.75
CA LEU A 117 -27.69 -21.46 7.98
C LEU A 117 -29.09 -20.94 7.66
N THR A 118 -30.11 -21.61 8.20
CA THR A 118 -31.48 -21.10 8.24
C THR A 118 -31.60 -20.01 9.32
N GLU A 119 -32.63 -19.17 9.25
CA GLU A 119 -32.87 -18.14 10.26
C GLU A 119 -33.06 -18.75 11.66
N GLN A 120 -33.73 -19.89 11.76
CA GLN A 120 -33.88 -20.63 13.02
C GLN A 120 -32.52 -21.07 13.59
N HIS A 121 -31.60 -21.56 12.74
CA HIS A 121 -30.24 -21.92 13.19
C HIS A 121 -29.50 -20.70 13.74
N LYS A 122 -29.65 -19.53 13.11
CA LYS A 122 -29.01 -18.29 13.58
C LYS A 122 -29.53 -17.87 14.94
N ILE A 123 -30.84 -17.93 15.16
CA ILE A 123 -31.47 -17.58 16.44
C ILE A 123 -30.96 -18.52 17.54
N LYS A 124 -31.03 -19.84 17.33
CA LYS A 124 -30.58 -20.85 18.29
C LYS A 124 -29.09 -20.72 18.62
N ARG A 125 -28.23 -20.53 17.62
CA ARG A 125 -26.79 -20.34 17.83
C ARG A 125 -26.49 -19.06 18.61
N ARG A 126 -27.20 -17.97 18.31
CA ARG A 126 -27.04 -16.70 19.03
C ARG A 126 -27.49 -16.81 20.47
N SER A 127 -28.66 -17.39 20.73
CA SER A 127 -29.16 -17.58 22.10
C SER A 127 -28.23 -18.46 22.91
N PHE A 128 -27.74 -19.56 22.34
CA PHE A 128 -26.75 -20.42 22.97
C PHE A 128 -25.45 -19.68 23.29
N GLY A 129 -24.91 -18.89 22.34
CA GLY A 129 -23.69 -18.11 22.57
C GLY A 129 -23.84 -17.08 23.69
N ILE A 130 -25.00 -16.41 23.79
CA ILE A 130 -25.31 -15.49 24.89
C ILE A 130 -25.42 -16.25 26.21
N TRP A 131 -26.09 -17.41 26.21
CA TRP A 131 -26.24 -18.25 27.40
C TRP A 131 -24.87 -18.75 27.90
N VAL A 132 -24.01 -19.26 27.02
CA VAL A 132 -22.65 -19.70 27.35
C VAL A 132 -21.86 -18.56 27.97
N ARG A 133 -21.88 -17.37 27.37
CA ARG A 133 -21.16 -16.20 27.88
C ARG A 133 -21.63 -15.77 29.27
N LYS A 134 -22.92 -15.91 29.59
CA LYS A 134 -23.49 -15.54 30.89
C LYS A 134 -23.22 -16.59 31.97
N ASN A 135 -23.27 -17.87 31.62
CA ASN A 135 -23.32 -18.96 32.59
C ASN A 135 -22.00 -19.74 32.73
N ILE A 136 -21.17 -19.82 31.68
CA ILE A 136 -19.91 -20.55 31.72
C ILE A 136 -18.77 -19.58 32.08
N ARG A 137 -18.30 -19.69 33.33
CA ARG A 137 -17.14 -18.94 33.83
C ARG A 137 -15.83 -19.60 33.41
N GLN A 138 -14.73 -18.85 33.41
CA GLN A 138 -13.41 -19.37 33.04
C GLN A 138 -13.01 -20.60 33.88
N SER A 139 -13.30 -20.57 35.19
CA SER A 139 -13.02 -21.67 36.13
C SER A 139 -13.85 -22.94 35.87
N MET A 140 -14.91 -22.87 35.08
CA MET A 140 -15.73 -24.02 34.72
C MET A 140 -15.26 -24.72 33.44
N LYS A 141 -14.30 -24.13 32.69
CA LYS A 141 -13.79 -24.72 31.45
C LYS A 141 -13.13 -26.08 31.67
N GLU A 142 -12.42 -26.23 32.78
CA GLU A 142 -11.73 -27.48 33.16
C GLU A 142 -12.70 -28.60 33.56
N LYS A 143 -13.98 -28.28 33.78
CA LYS A 143 -15.03 -29.24 34.14
C LYS A 143 -15.85 -29.71 32.95
N ILE A 144 -15.59 -29.18 31.75
CA ILE A 144 -16.36 -29.49 30.54
C ILE A 144 -15.48 -30.32 29.61
N LEU A 145 -15.89 -31.56 29.39
CA LEU A 145 -15.30 -32.44 28.37
C LEU A 145 -16.13 -32.30 27.08
N PHE A 146 -15.48 -31.95 25.98
CA PHE A 146 -16.09 -31.97 24.65
C PHE A 146 -15.65 -33.22 23.91
N SER A 147 -16.61 -33.95 23.33
CA SER A 147 -16.37 -35.04 22.39
C SER A 147 -17.17 -34.80 21.12
N ASP A 148 -16.63 -35.26 20.00
CA ASP A 148 -17.30 -35.25 18.71
C ASP A 148 -16.86 -36.50 17.94
N GLU A 149 -17.74 -37.03 17.10
CA GLU A 149 -17.44 -38.19 16.27
C GLU A 149 -16.88 -37.71 14.94
N LYS A 150 -15.72 -38.22 14.55
CA LYS A 150 -15.13 -38.00 13.23
C LYS A 150 -15.06 -39.33 12.49
N TYR A 151 -15.54 -39.34 11.25
CA TYR A 151 -15.30 -40.46 10.35
C TYR A 151 -13.84 -40.44 9.88
N PHE A 152 -13.17 -41.58 10.01
CA PHE A 152 -11.86 -41.84 9.44
C PHE A 152 -12.03 -42.90 8.37
N ASP A 153 -11.55 -42.62 7.15
CA ASP A 153 -11.44 -43.64 6.12
C ASP A 153 -10.13 -44.44 6.28
N ILE A 154 -10.00 -45.52 5.51
CA ILE A 154 -8.82 -46.42 5.54
C ILE A 154 -7.53 -45.66 5.19
N ASP A 155 -7.64 -44.56 4.45
CA ASP A 155 -6.53 -43.73 3.99
C ASP A 155 -6.19 -42.58 4.97
N GLY A 156 -7.00 -42.38 6.02
CA GLY A 156 -6.76 -41.41 7.09
C GLY A 156 -7.01 -39.94 6.71
N ILE A 157 -7.86 -39.66 5.71
CA ILE A 157 -8.20 -38.29 5.26
C ILE A 157 -9.55 -37.82 5.82
#